data_AF-A0A1I6G2N4-F1
#
_entry.id   AF-A0A1I6G2N4-F1
#
_cell.length_a   1.000
_cell.length_b   1.000
_cell.length_c   1.000
_cell.angle_alpha   90.00
_cell.angle_beta   90.00
_cell.angle_gamma   90.00
#
_symmetry.space_group_name_H-M   'P 1'
#
loop_
_entity.id
_entity.type
_entity.pdbx_description
1 polymer ?
#
loop_
_entity_poly.entity_id
_entity_poly.type
_entity_poly.pdbx_seq_one_letter_code
_entity_poly.pdbx_strand_id
1 'polypeptide(L)'
;MTEPYEALIESPQPDINRSQLSPEERAELRRLHVSGCNGITRSNTKGRFSAVYYLEGDIRAAAARFVEENRERLEQIDFSKSNGVWSSVSREAYDWILHWLGERHLKILNRAVYESRSDVDWIISRDKYYSAPNRRYSTGSPGSVKIDGTSPDAIYRQLPSRATVEEIPDTVIGDREWLFVYFDEHPEFECLVRHVGGSASVWKYPECIREAENQ
;
A
#
# COMPACT_ATOMS: atom_id res chain seq x y z
N MET A 1 -1.66 -34.54 -12.28
CA MET A 1 -2.03 -33.13 -12.33
C MET A 1 -3.40 -33.07 -12.94
N THR A 2 -4.34 -32.34 -12.33
CA THR A 2 -5.72 -32.23 -12.82
C THR A 2 -5.88 -31.01 -13.73
N GLU A 3 -6.79 -31.04 -14.70
CA GLU A 3 -7.04 -29.90 -15.60
C GLU A 3 -7.36 -28.59 -14.81
N PRO A 4 -8.17 -28.61 -13.72
CA PRO A 4 -8.40 -27.38 -12.94
C PRO A 4 -7.14 -26.86 -12.25
N TYR A 5 -6.18 -27.74 -11.94
CA TYR A 5 -4.90 -27.35 -11.36
C TYR A 5 -3.96 -26.74 -12.41
N GLU A 6 -3.93 -27.30 -13.63
CA GLU A 6 -3.17 -26.74 -14.75
C GLU A 6 -3.64 -25.31 -15.07
N ALA A 7 -4.96 -25.07 -15.08
CA ALA A 7 -5.52 -23.73 -15.25
C ALA A 7 -5.09 -22.74 -14.15
N LEU A 8 -4.91 -23.23 -12.91
CA LEU A 8 -4.44 -22.43 -11.78
C LEU A 8 -2.94 -22.12 -11.83
N ILE A 9 -2.14 -22.98 -12.45
CA ILE A 9 -0.72 -22.70 -12.72
C ILE A 9 -0.58 -21.57 -13.74
N GLU A 10 -1.47 -21.52 -14.74
CA GLU A 10 -1.44 -20.48 -15.76
C GLU A 10 -1.94 -19.13 -15.23
N SER A 11 -3.06 -19.13 -14.50
CA SER A 11 -3.61 -17.91 -13.90
C SER A 11 -4.66 -18.18 -12.82
N PRO A 12 -4.91 -17.23 -11.90
CA PRO A 12 -6.02 -17.30 -10.95
C PRO A 12 -7.37 -17.47 -11.64
N GLN A 13 -8.20 -18.39 -11.12
CA GLN A 13 -9.45 -18.77 -11.77
C GLN A 13 -10.67 -18.40 -10.92
N PRO A 14 -11.72 -17.82 -11.53
CA PRO A 14 -13.04 -17.79 -10.90
C PRO A 14 -13.66 -19.19 -10.95
N ASP A 15 -14.31 -19.61 -9.87
CA ASP A 15 -15.15 -20.82 -9.84
C ASP A 15 -14.46 -22.18 -10.10
N ILE A 16 -13.39 -22.47 -9.33
CA ILE A 16 -12.79 -23.82 -9.32
C ILE A 16 -13.62 -24.79 -8.49
N ASN A 17 -13.99 -25.92 -9.11
CA ASN A 17 -14.58 -27.04 -8.40
C ASN A 17 -13.50 -27.83 -7.63
N ARG A 18 -13.37 -27.53 -6.33
CA ARG A 18 -12.40 -28.17 -5.43
C ARG A 18 -12.48 -29.70 -5.37
N SER A 19 -13.63 -30.29 -5.70
CA SER A 19 -13.79 -31.76 -5.69
C SER A 19 -13.01 -32.45 -6.82
N GLN A 20 -12.67 -31.71 -7.89
CA GLN A 20 -11.90 -32.21 -9.03
C GLN A 20 -10.38 -32.16 -8.81
N LEU A 21 -9.92 -31.48 -7.75
CA LEU A 21 -8.50 -31.41 -7.39
C LEU A 21 -8.07 -32.62 -6.54
N SER A 22 -6.81 -33.04 -6.66
CA SER A 22 -6.20 -34.03 -5.76
C SER A 22 -6.04 -33.47 -4.33
N PRO A 23 -5.85 -34.32 -3.30
CA PRO A 23 -5.59 -33.85 -1.94
C PRO A 23 -4.40 -32.87 -1.83
N GLU A 24 -3.32 -33.14 -2.56
CA GLU A 24 -2.10 -32.32 -2.61
C GLU A 24 -2.39 -30.97 -3.26
N GLU A 25 -3.05 -30.97 -4.42
CA GLU A 25 -3.45 -29.76 -5.16
C GLU A 25 -4.38 -28.88 -4.32
N ARG A 26 -5.29 -29.48 -3.53
CA ARG A 26 -6.16 -28.74 -2.59
C ARG A 26 -5.40 -28.10 -1.44
N ALA A 27 -4.24 -28.61 -1.05
CA ALA A 27 -3.43 -28.06 0.04
C ALA A 27 -2.71 -26.77 -0.40
N GLU A 28 -2.34 -26.69 -1.68
CA GLU A 28 -1.71 -25.51 -2.29
C GLU A 28 -2.75 -24.42 -2.64
N LEU A 29 -4.00 -24.83 -2.89
CA LEU A 29 -5.09 -23.93 -3.23
C LEU A 29 -5.33 -22.86 -2.15
N ARG A 30 -5.36 -21.60 -2.58
CA ARG A 30 -5.81 -20.45 -1.80
C ARG A 30 -7.11 -19.89 -2.41
N ARG A 31 -7.86 -19.13 -1.61
CA ARG A 31 -9.13 -18.53 -2.03
C ARG A 31 -9.23 -17.10 -1.56
N LEU A 32 -9.52 -16.20 -2.48
CA LEU A 32 -9.89 -14.83 -2.23
C LEU A 32 -11.41 -14.69 -2.33
N HIS A 33 -12.06 -14.31 -1.23
CA HIS A 33 -13.51 -14.25 -1.15
C HIS A 33 -13.94 -13.21 -0.11
N VAL A 34 -15.00 -12.46 -0.41
CA VAL A 34 -15.61 -11.51 0.51
C VAL A 34 -16.79 -12.17 1.21
N SER A 35 -16.66 -12.38 2.52
CA SER A 35 -17.73 -12.97 3.34
C SER A 35 -18.82 -11.92 3.57
N GLY A 36 -20.09 -12.35 3.47
CA GLY A 36 -21.25 -11.45 3.43
C GLY A 36 -21.18 -10.26 4.38
N CYS A 37 -21.34 -9.06 3.84
CA CYS A 37 -21.40 -7.82 4.61
C CYS A 37 -22.57 -7.88 5.61
N ASN A 38 -22.28 -8.11 6.89
CA ASN A 38 -23.24 -7.89 7.97
C ASN A 38 -23.51 -6.38 8.06
N GLY A 39 -24.52 -5.88 7.35
CA GLY A 39 -24.88 -4.46 7.37
C GLY A 39 -25.62 -3.96 6.14
N ILE A 40 -25.62 -4.70 5.03
CA ILE A 40 -26.51 -4.39 3.91
C ILE A 40 -27.84 -5.06 4.20
N THR A 41 -28.85 -4.25 4.50
CA THR A 41 -30.25 -4.66 4.64
C THR A 41 -30.64 -5.63 3.52
N ARG A 42 -31.26 -6.74 3.91
CA ARG A 42 -31.69 -7.89 3.10
C ARG A 42 -32.66 -7.57 1.93
N SER A 43 -32.86 -6.31 1.55
CA SER A 43 -33.80 -5.92 0.49
C SER A 43 -33.19 -5.70 -0.90
N ASN A 44 -31.88 -5.93 -1.09
CA ASN A 44 -31.27 -6.02 -2.42
C ASN A 44 -30.54 -7.36 -2.59
N THR A 45 -31.27 -8.39 -3.00
CA THR A 45 -30.73 -9.65 -3.54
C THR A 45 -30.08 -9.42 -4.91
N LYS A 46 -29.01 -8.62 -4.97
CA LYS A 46 -28.11 -8.50 -6.13
C LYS A 46 -26.67 -8.81 -5.71
N GLY A 47 -26.34 -10.10 -5.76
CA GLY A 47 -25.01 -10.62 -6.08
C GLY A 47 -23.98 -10.65 -4.95
N ARG A 48 -23.62 -11.85 -4.49
CA ARG A 48 -22.39 -12.10 -3.74
C ARG A 48 -21.17 -11.82 -4.63
N PHE A 49 -20.02 -11.49 -4.02
CA PHE A 49 -18.74 -11.48 -4.73
C PHE A 49 -18.40 -12.89 -5.23
N SER A 50 -17.99 -13.01 -6.49
CA SER A 50 -17.42 -14.24 -7.02
C SER A 50 -16.07 -14.50 -6.35
N ALA A 51 -15.86 -15.72 -5.85
CA ALA A 51 -14.57 -16.11 -5.29
C ALA A 51 -13.54 -16.35 -6.40
N VAL A 52 -12.30 -15.97 -6.15
CA VAL A 52 -11.16 -16.28 -7.02
C VAL A 52 -10.24 -17.25 -6.30
N TYR A 53 -9.86 -18.32 -6.99
CA TYR A 53 -8.91 -19.32 -6.52
C TYR A 53 -7.55 -19.08 -7.16
N TYR A 54 -6.49 -19.33 -6.39
CA TYR A 54 -5.11 -19.06 -6.80
C TYR A 54 -4.14 -19.96 -6.04
N LEU A 55 -2.90 -20.05 -6.51
CA LEU A 55 -1.81 -20.77 -5.84
C LEU A 55 -1.01 -19.83 -4.93
N GLU A 56 -0.29 -20.38 -3.96
CA GLU A 56 0.55 -19.58 -3.07
C GLU A 56 1.59 -18.76 -3.86
N GLY A 57 1.71 -17.47 -3.54
CA GLY A 57 2.56 -16.53 -4.27
C GLY A 57 1.80 -15.63 -5.27
N ASP A 58 0.64 -16.06 -5.77
CA ASP A 58 -0.08 -15.36 -6.84
C ASP A 58 -1.08 -14.29 -6.37
N ILE A 59 -0.94 -13.78 -5.15
CA ILE A 59 -1.93 -12.87 -4.55
C ILE A 59 -2.18 -11.61 -5.39
N ARG A 60 -1.14 -11.09 -6.06
CA ARG A 60 -1.24 -9.92 -6.92
C ARG A 60 -2.09 -10.19 -8.15
N ALA A 61 -1.87 -11.32 -8.81
CA ALA A 61 -2.67 -11.75 -9.96
C ALA A 61 -4.10 -12.10 -9.54
N ALA A 62 -4.25 -12.73 -8.37
CA ALA A 62 -5.56 -13.10 -7.83
C ALA A 62 -6.42 -11.87 -7.52
N ALA A 63 -5.81 -10.82 -6.97
CA ALA A 63 -6.48 -9.53 -6.77
C ALA A 63 -6.87 -8.86 -8.09
N ALA A 64 -6.02 -8.93 -9.12
CA ALA A 64 -6.34 -8.40 -10.45
C ALA A 64 -7.58 -9.09 -11.03
N ARG A 65 -7.57 -10.44 -11.01
CA ARG A 65 -8.68 -11.25 -11.50
C ARG A 65 -9.96 -11.02 -10.69
N PHE A 66 -9.84 -10.87 -9.37
CA PHE A 66 -10.99 -10.58 -8.52
C PHE A 66 -11.62 -9.23 -8.84
N VAL A 67 -10.79 -8.22 -9.12
CA VAL A 67 -11.27 -6.89 -9.53
C VAL A 67 -11.94 -6.96 -10.89
N GLU A 68 -11.37 -7.66 -11.86
CA GLU A 68 -11.98 -7.88 -13.17
C GLU A 68 -13.37 -8.53 -13.04
N GLU A 69 -13.47 -9.61 -12.28
CA GLU A 69 -14.71 -10.38 -12.10
C GLU A 69 -15.78 -9.61 -11.29
N ASN A 70 -15.36 -8.76 -10.36
CA ASN A 70 -16.27 -8.10 -9.42
C ASN A 70 -16.35 -6.58 -9.59
N ARG A 71 -15.82 -6.03 -10.70
CA ARG A 71 -15.63 -4.59 -10.93
C ARG A 71 -16.87 -3.76 -10.62
N GLU A 72 -18.00 -4.09 -11.23
CA GLU A 72 -19.26 -3.34 -11.07
C GLU A 72 -19.71 -3.21 -9.61
N ARG A 73 -19.40 -4.21 -8.77
CA ARG A 73 -19.74 -4.22 -7.34
C ARG A 73 -18.72 -3.46 -6.51
N LEU A 74 -17.45 -3.60 -6.86
CA LEU A 74 -16.36 -2.89 -6.18
C LEU A 74 -16.50 -1.38 -6.39
N GLU A 75 -16.86 -0.93 -7.60
CA GLU A 75 -17.06 0.49 -7.93
C GLU A 75 -18.25 1.13 -7.17
N GLN A 76 -19.11 0.34 -6.54
CA GLN A 76 -20.21 0.82 -5.68
C GLN A 76 -19.78 1.02 -4.21
N ILE A 77 -18.56 0.64 -3.85
CA ILE A 77 -18.06 0.71 -2.48
C ILE A 77 -17.27 2.00 -2.27
N ASP A 78 -17.58 2.70 -1.18
CA ASP A 78 -16.75 3.80 -0.67
C ASP A 78 -15.54 3.23 0.09
N PHE A 79 -14.39 3.17 -0.58
CA PHE A 79 -13.14 2.65 -0.01
C PHE A 79 -12.44 3.61 0.96
N SER A 80 -12.90 4.86 1.09
CA SER A 80 -12.39 5.81 2.09
C SER A 80 -12.80 5.43 3.52
N LYS A 81 -13.74 4.49 3.68
CA LYS A 81 -14.24 4.00 4.97
C LYS A 81 -14.03 2.51 5.13
N SER A 82 -14.17 2.05 6.38
CA SER A 82 -14.26 0.61 6.66
C SER A 82 -15.38 -0.03 5.85
N ASN A 83 -15.06 -1.12 5.15
CA ASN A 83 -15.97 -1.81 4.25
C ASN A 83 -15.82 -3.34 4.38
N GLY A 84 -16.78 -4.08 3.82
CA GLY A 84 -16.81 -5.53 3.95
C GLY A 84 -15.69 -6.25 3.20
N VAL A 85 -15.08 -5.62 2.19
CA VAL A 85 -13.91 -6.18 1.49
C VAL A 85 -12.71 -6.15 2.43
N TRP A 86 -12.45 -5.00 3.07
CA TRP A 86 -11.35 -4.83 4.01
C TRP A 86 -11.33 -5.87 5.14
N SER A 87 -12.50 -6.18 5.71
CA SER A 87 -12.60 -7.16 6.80
C SER A 87 -12.59 -8.63 6.35
N SER A 88 -12.77 -8.90 5.05
CA SER A 88 -12.92 -10.26 4.54
C SER A 88 -11.66 -10.85 3.90
N VAL A 89 -10.74 -10.01 3.44
CA VAL A 89 -9.52 -10.44 2.75
C VAL A 89 -8.28 -10.08 3.55
N SER A 90 -7.14 -10.74 3.26
CA SER A 90 -5.87 -10.36 3.89
C SER A 90 -5.50 -8.92 3.51
N ARG A 91 -4.72 -8.25 4.37
CA ARG A 91 -4.31 -6.85 4.12
C ARG A 91 -3.63 -6.70 2.76
N GLU A 92 -2.73 -7.62 2.43
CA GLU A 92 -2.02 -7.63 1.17
C GLU A 92 -2.96 -7.75 -0.03
N ALA A 93 -3.97 -8.60 0.05
CA ALA A 93 -4.95 -8.74 -1.02
C ALA A 93 -5.79 -7.47 -1.17
N TYR A 94 -6.19 -6.86 -0.05
CA TYR A 94 -6.91 -5.60 -0.04
C TYR A 94 -6.11 -4.48 -0.71
N ASP A 95 -4.82 -4.35 -0.39
CA ASP A 95 -3.95 -3.34 -0.99
C ASP A 95 -3.81 -3.54 -2.52
N TRP A 96 -3.75 -4.79 -3.00
CA TRP A 96 -3.75 -5.06 -4.44
C TRP A 96 -5.11 -4.81 -5.11
N ILE A 97 -6.21 -5.11 -4.43
CA ILE A 97 -7.56 -4.78 -4.93
C ILE A 97 -7.69 -3.25 -5.13
N LEU A 98 -7.31 -2.46 -4.12
CA LEU A 98 -7.31 -0.99 -4.24
C LEU A 98 -6.43 -0.51 -5.40
N HIS A 99 -5.26 -1.13 -5.58
CA HIS A 99 -4.35 -0.78 -6.67
C HIS A 99 -5.00 -0.97 -8.05
N TRP A 100 -5.64 -2.12 -8.29
CA TRP A 100 -6.29 -2.42 -9.56
C TRP A 100 -7.60 -1.65 -9.79
N LEU A 101 -8.18 -1.09 -8.74
CA LEU A 101 -9.30 -0.16 -8.82
C LEU A 101 -8.85 1.28 -9.09
N GLY A 102 -7.56 1.59 -8.95
CA GLY A 102 -7.03 2.96 -9.06
C GLY A 102 -7.17 3.77 -7.77
N GLU A 103 -7.66 3.18 -6.68
CA GLU A 103 -7.80 3.81 -5.35
C GLU A 103 -6.47 3.89 -4.57
N ARG A 104 -5.42 3.27 -5.12
CA ARG A 104 -4.09 3.21 -4.52
C ARG A 104 -3.02 3.35 -5.58
N HIS A 105 -2.23 4.42 -5.47
CA HIS A 105 -1.06 4.65 -6.31
C HIS A 105 0.20 4.27 -5.54
N LEU A 106 1.09 3.54 -6.20
CA LEU A 106 2.32 3.04 -5.59
C LEU A 106 3.53 3.40 -6.45
N LYS A 107 4.52 4.02 -5.83
CA LYS A 107 5.81 4.34 -6.40
C LYS A 107 6.90 3.68 -5.56
N ILE A 108 7.61 2.73 -6.14
CA ILE A 108 8.76 2.08 -5.50
C ILE A 108 9.99 2.94 -5.80
N LEU A 109 10.63 3.43 -4.75
CA LEU A 109 11.89 4.16 -4.81
C LEU A 109 13.04 3.22 -4.41
N ASN A 110 14.25 3.76 -4.30
CA ASN A 110 15.42 2.95 -3.98
C ASN A 110 15.32 2.40 -2.55
N ARG A 111 15.09 3.27 -1.56
CA ARG A 111 15.00 2.94 -0.12
C ARG A 111 13.57 2.94 0.41
N ALA A 112 12.65 3.68 -0.20
CA ALA A 112 11.27 3.76 0.26
C ALA A 112 10.25 3.30 -0.78
N VAL A 113 9.03 3.08 -0.32
CA VAL A 113 7.82 2.91 -1.12
C VAL A 113 6.90 4.05 -0.73
N TYR A 114 6.57 4.89 -1.70
CA TYR A 114 5.54 5.89 -1.56
C TYR A 114 4.21 5.30 -2.03
N GLU A 115 3.20 5.45 -1.20
CA GLU A 115 1.86 4.99 -1.48
C GLU A 115 0.87 6.11 -1.20
N SER A 116 0.09 6.49 -2.21
CA SER A 116 -0.95 7.50 -2.10
C SER A 116 -2.33 6.85 -2.20
N ARG A 117 -3.22 7.30 -1.33
CA ARG A 117 -4.66 6.96 -1.29
C ARG A 117 -5.46 8.25 -1.18
N SER A 118 -6.77 8.18 -1.38
CA SER A 118 -7.68 9.35 -1.39
C SER A 118 -7.51 10.35 -0.24
N ASP A 119 -7.12 9.88 0.93
CA ASP A 119 -7.10 10.62 2.20
C ASP A 119 -5.76 10.56 2.93
N VAL A 120 -4.84 9.71 2.48
CA VAL A 120 -3.60 9.43 3.21
C VAL A 120 -2.46 9.05 2.27
N ASP A 121 -1.31 9.65 2.54
CA ASP A 121 -0.04 9.25 1.94
C ASP A 121 0.79 8.46 2.95
N TRP A 122 1.46 7.43 2.46
CA TRP A 122 2.38 6.61 3.23
C TRP A 122 3.76 6.63 2.58
N ILE A 123 4.79 6.81 3.40
CA ILE A 123 6.17 6.52 2.99
C ILE A 123 6.65 5.39 3.90
N ILE A 124 7.01 4.28 3.28
CA ILE A 124 7.33 3.04 3.97
C ILE A 124 8.73 2.62 3.53
N SER A 125 9.60 2.28 4.48
CA SER A 125 10.87 1.64 4.15
C SER A 125 10.64 0.42 3.26
N ARG A 126 11.44 0.28 2.22
CA ARG A 126 11.28 -0.79 1.24
C ARG A 126 11.37 -2.18 1.90
N ASP A 127 12.27 -2.33 2.86
CA ASP A 127 12.41 -3.58 3.63
C ASP A 127 11.15 -3.91 4.42
N LYS A 128 10.56 -2.94 5.15
CA LYS A 128 9.30 -3.17 5.89
C LYS A 128 8.14 -3.44 4.95
N TYR A 129 8.11 -2.78 3.79
CA TYR A 129 7.08 -2.99 2.79
C TYR A 129 7.01 -4.46 2.34
N TYR A 130 8.16 -5.09 2.07
CA TYR A 130 8.20 -6.48 1.61
C TYR A 130 8.18 -7.50 2.75
N SER A 131 8.90 -7.27 3.84
CA SER A 131 9.06 -8.24 4.93
C SER A 131 7.89 -8.30 5.91
N ALA A 132 7.08 -7.24 6.01
CA ALA A 132 6.06 -7.10 7.05
C ALA A 132 4.69 -6.67 6.52
N PRO A 133 4.03 -7.44 5.62
CA PRO A 133 2.76 -7.09 4.98
C PRO A 133 1.66 -6.64 5.95
N ASN A 134 1.53 -7.35 7.07
CA ASN A 134 0.50 -7.07 8.08
C ASN A 134 0.84 -5.88 8.99
N ARG A 135 2.08 -5.37 8.95
CA ARG A 135 2.57 -4.24 9.77
C ARG A 135 3.10 -3.07 8.93
N ARG A 136 2.90 -3.09 7.61
CA ARG A 136 3.31 -2.03 6.65
C ARG A 136 2.90 -0.63 7.12
N TYR A 137 1.69 -0.52 7.66
CA TYR A 137 1.06 0.75 8.04
C TYR A 137 1.13 1.03 9.56
N SER A 138 2.03 0.36 10.27
CA SER A 138 2.24 0.62 11.70
C SER A 138 3.15 1.83 11.88
N THR A 139 2.64 2.87 12.55
CA THR A 139 3.41 4.07 12.94
C THR A 139 4.08 3.94 14.32
N GLY A 140 3.77 2.88 15.08
CA GLY A 140 4.38 2.60 16.38
C GLY A 140 5.72 1.87 16.31
N SER A 141 6.21 1.57 15.10
CA SER A 141 7.53 0.99 14.87
C SER A 141 8.24 1.68 13.71
N PRO A 142 9.59 1.69 13.71
CA PRO A 142 10.38 2.31 12.65
C PRO A 142 9.99 1.82 11.25
N GLY A 143 10.31 2.61 10.24
CA GLY A 143 10.17 2.21 8.84
C GLY A 143 8.84 2.58 8.17
N SER A 144 7.96 3.34 8.83
CA SER A 144 6.75 3.87 8.18
C SER A 144 6.37 5.23 8.74
N VAL A 145 5.93 6.11 7.83
CA VAL A 145 5.32 7.38 8.16
C VAL A 145 4.00 7.54 7.42
N LYS A 146 2.99 8.04 8.13
CA LYS A 146 1.67 8.41 7.62
C LYS A 146 1.62 9.93 7.49
N ILE A 147 1.12 10.42 6.36
CA ILE A 147 0.85 11.83 6.11
C ILE A 147 -0.66 11.97 5.91
N ASP A 148 -1.31 12.70 6.81
CA ASP A 148 -2.77 12.83 6.85
C ASP A 148 -3.20 14.24 6.43
N GLY A 149 -4.15 14.33 5.48
CA GLY A 149 -4.75 15.61 5.07
C GLY A 149 -3.82 16.63 4.40
N THR A 150 -2.62 16.23 3.99
CA THR A 150 -1.65 17.07 3.27
C THR A 150 -0.78 16.22 2.34
N SER A 151 0.10 16.84 1.56
CA SER A 151 1.05 16.15 0.68
C SER A 151 2.51 16.37 1.12
N PRO A 152 3.44 15.48 0.74
CA PRO A 152 4.88 15.71 0.92
C PRO A 152 5.35 17.06 0.37
N ASP A 153 4.81 17.48 -0.78
CA ASP A 153 5.13 18.77 -1.41
C ASP A 153 4.66 19.98 -0.58
N ALA A 154 3.44 19.94 -0.06
CA ALA A 154 2.95 20.98 0.84
C ALA A 154 3.78 21.08 2.12
N ILE A 155 4.18 19.93 2.70
CA ILE A 155 5.05 19.90 3.87
C ILE A 155 6.41 20.50 3.52
N TYR A 156 7.04 20.03 2.44
CA TYR A 156 8.34 20.53 2.01
C TYR A 156 8.35 22.06 1.86
N ARG A 157 7.33 22.65 1.25
CA ARG A 157 7.22 24.12 1.09
C ARG A 157 7.12 24.87 2.42
N GLN A 158 6.47 24.28 3.42
CA GLN A 158 6.28 24.88 4.75
C GLN A 158 7.52 24.78 5.64
N LEU A 159 8.36 23.76 5.44
CA LEU A 159 9.58 23.59 6.22
C LEU A 159 10.52 24.81 6.06
N PRO A 160 11.26 25.20 7.11
CA PRO A 160 12.35 26.17 6.98
C PRO A 160 13.43 25.67 6.01
N SER A 161 14.37 26.55 5.65
CA SER A 161 15.48 26.19 4.76
C SER A 161 16.35 25.06 5.31
N ARG A 162 16.48 24.99 6.63
CA ARG A 162 17.07 23.86 7.37
C ARG A 162 16.00 23.38 8.33
N ALA A 163 15.61 22.12 8.17
CA ALA A 163 14.62 21.52 9.04
C ALA A 163 15.13 20.22 9.64
N THR A 164 15.01 20.07 10.95
CA THR A 164 15.19 18.81 11.65
C THR A 164 13.87 18.06 11.76
N VAL A 165 13.90 16.83 12.27
CA VAL A 165 12.71 15.97 12.43
C VAL A 165 11.65 16.62 13.35
N GLU A 166 12.09 17.43 14.30
CA GLU A 166 11.24 18.17 15.26
C GLU A 166 10.41 19.26 14.58
N GLU A 167 10.86 19.76 13.42
CA GLU A 167 10.18 20.81 12.66
C GLU A 167 9.14 20.25 11.66
N ILE A 168 9.05 18.92 11.55
CA ILE A 168 8.03 18.24 10.75
C ILE A 168 6.67 18.37 11.45
N PRO A 169 5.60 18.78 10.73
CA PRO A 169 4.29 19.01 11.32
C PRO A 169 3.64 17.73 11.88
N ASP A 170 2.73 17.89 12.83
CA ASP A 170 2.03 16.77 13.49
C ASP A 170 1.07 15.98 12.59
N THR A 171 0.75 16.50 11.41
CA THR A 171 0.07 15.75 10.34
C THR A 171 0.90 14.57 9.82
N VAL A 172 2.20 14.55 10.15
CA VAL A 172 3.13 13.48 9.83
C VAL A 172 3.35 12.60 11.09
N ILE A 173 2.86 11.37 11.01
CA ILE A 173 2.76 10.44 12.15
C ILE A 173 3.64 9.21 11.90
N GLY A 174 4.46 8.85 12.89
CA GLY A 174 5.33 7.68 12.85
C GLY A 174 6.80 8.05 12.72
N ASP A 175 7.55 7.28 11.95
CA ASP A 175 8.99 7.45 11.76
C ASP A 175 9.28 8.58 10.76
N ARG A 176 9.22 9.82 11.27
CA ARG A 176 9.28 11.06 10.49
C ARG A 176 10.56 11.20 9.64
N GLU A 177 11.65 10.51 9.97
CA GLU A 177 12.87 10.50 9.16
C GLU A 177 12.64 9.98 7.74
N TRP A 178 11.66 9.09 7.54
CA TRP A 178 11.32 8.58 6.20
C TRP A 178 10.78 9.66 5.26
N LEU A 179 10.26 10.77 5.78
CA LEU A 179 9.89 11.91 4.96
C LEU A 179 11.14 12.56 4.32
N PHE A 180 12.25 12.66 5.06
CA PHE A 180 13.50 13.17 4.51
C PHE A 180 14.10 12.19 3.50
N VAL A 181 14.05 10.88 3.78
CA VAL A 181 14.44 9.86 2.79
C VAL A 181 13.65 10.00 1.49
N TYR A 182 12.34 10.27 1.59
CA TYR A 182 11.51 10.52 0.41
C TYR A 182 11.94 11.78 -0.35
N PHE A 183 12.25 12.89 0.32
CA PHE A 183 12.74 14.10 -0.34
C PHE A 183 14.07 13.86 -1.05
N ASP A 184 15.01 13.15 -0.42
CA ASP A 184 16.33 12.84 -0.98
C ASP A 184 16.25 11.95 -2.24
N GLU A 185 15.21 11.10 -2.36
CA GLU A 185 14.99 10.23 -3.52
C GLU A 185 14.24 10.90 -4.67
N HIS A 186 13.87 12.17 -4.52
CA HIS A 186 13.03 12.92 -5.44
C HIS A 186 13.70 14.27 -5.78
N PRO A 187 14.35 14.36 -6.96
CA PRO A 187 15.09 15.55 -7.37
C PRO A 187 14.24 16.83 -7.42
N GLU A 188 12.92 16.73 -7.52
CA GLU A 188 12.01 17.88 -7.44
C GLU A 188 12.04 18.59 -6.08
N PHE A 189 12.43 17.89 -5.00
CA PHE A 189 12.73 18.52 -3.72
C PHE A 189 14.18 18.91 -3.76
N GLU A 190 14.42 20.16 -4.15
CA GLU A 190 15.74 20.79 -4.23
C GLU A 190 16.40 20.86 -2.84
N CYS A 191 16.87 19.74 -2.31
CA CYS A 191 17.46 19.63 -0.99
C CYS A 191 18.59 18.59 -0.88
N LEU A 192 19.27 18.65 0.26
CA LEU A 192 20.17 17.61 0.77
C LEU A 192 19.69 17.13 2.12
N VAL A 193 19.77 15.82 2.35
CA VAL A 193 19.61 15.24 3.68
C VAL A 193 20.98 15.02 4.31
N ARG A 194 21.16 15.56 5.51
CA ARG A 194 22.39 15.43 6.31
C ARG A 194 22.09 14.84 7.67
N HIS A 195 22.97 13.97 8.14
CA HIS A 195 22.97 13.48 9.51
C HIS A 195 23.97 14.29 10.33
N VAL A 196 23.47 15.12 11.24
CA VAL A 196 24.29 15.95 12.15
C VAL A 196 23.97 15.55 13.58
N GLY A 197 24.98 15.14 14.36
CA GLY A 197 24.80 14.77 15.76
C GLY A 197 23.87 13.57 15.99
N GLY A 198 23.69 12.70 14.99
CA GLY A 198 22.80 11.54 15.07
C GLY A 198 21.34 11.81 14.70
N SER A 199 20.98 13.04 14.32
CA SER A 199 19.65 13.39 13.82
C SER A 199 19.70 13.74 12.32
N ALA A 200 18.68 13.31 11.57
CA ALA A 200 18.52 13.69 10.18
C ALA A 200 18.00 15.13 10.05
N SER A 201 18.50 15.85 9.06
CA SER A 201 18.08 17.21 8.73
C SER A 201 17.98 17.38 7.22
N VAL A 202 17.00 18.14 6.74
CA VAL A 202 16.83 18.49 5.33
C VAL A 202 17.21 19.95 5.11
N TRP A 203 17.96 20.20 4.03
CA TRP A 203 18.58 21.47 3.71
C TRP A 203 18.21 21.87 2.29
N LYS A 204 17.51 22.98 2.08
CA LYS A 204 17.07 23.44 0.75
C LYS A 204 18.20 24.13 -0.04
N TYR A 205 18.29 23.92 -1.35
CA TYR A 205 19.27 24.56 -2.25
C TYR A 205 18.84 26.01 -2.58
N PRO A 206 19.03 26.95 -1.65
CA PRO A 206 20.16 27.88 -1.84
C PRO A 206 21.17 27.86 -0.68
N GLU A 207 20.83 27.24 0.46
CA GLU A 207 21.64 27.29 1.67
C GLU A 207 22.80 26.28 1.67
N CYS A 208 22.67 25.17 0.93
CA CYS A 208 23.80 24.24 0.74
C CYS A 208 24.97 24.88 -0.01
N ILE A 209 24.70 25.83 -0.93
CA ILE A 209 25.73 26.56 -1.68
C ILE A 209 26.43 27.56 -0.75
N ARG A 210 25.66 28.31 0.06
CA ARG A 210 26.22 29.32 0.99
C ARG A 210 27.09 28.71 2.09
N GLU A 211 26.86 27.47 2.50
CA GLU A 211 27.75 26.81 3.47
C GLU A 211 29.00 26.21 2.84
N ALA A 212 28.92 25.70 1.60
CA ALA A 212 30.10 25.25 0.87
C ALA A 212 31.07 26.40 0.55
N GLU A 213 30.57 27.64 0.47
CA GLU A 213 31.38 28.85 0.27
C GLU A 213 31.96 29.43 1.58
N ASN A 214 31.47 29.00 2.76
CA ASN A 214 31.89 29.49 4.07
C ASN A 214 32.71 28.46 4.89
N GLN A 215 33.05 27.31 4.30
CA GLN A 215 33.98 26.29 4.83
C GLN A 215 35.28 26.30 4.04
#